data_AF-A0A1G7MS20-F1
#
_entry.id   AF-A0A1G7MS20-F1
#
_cell.length_a   1.000
_cell.length_b   1.000
_cell.length_c   1.000
_cell.angle_alpha   90.00
_cell.angle_beta   90.00
_cell.angle_gamma   90.00
#
_symmetry.space_group_name_H-M   'P 1'
#
loop_
_entity.id
_entity.type
_entity.pdbx_description
1 polymer ?
#
loop_
_entity_poly.entity_id
_entity_poly.type
_entity_poly.pdbx_seq_one_letter_code
_entity_poly.pdbx_strand_id
1 'polypeptide(L)'
;MIEPKHPVLSITRQCALIGVSRSAWYGPGKSESPLNLALMKLIDAQFMETPFYGRRQMARHLRNQGYCVGRKRIRRLMARMGLRAVYQPPRTTVPHPEHRKYHSPLCLNQWRKRLVSSGIR
;
A
#
# COMPACT_ATOMS: atom_id res chain seq x y z
N MET A 1 29.74 5.62 -20.14
CA MET A 1 28.51 6.25 -20.65
C MET A 1 27.85 5.28 -21.63
N ILE A 2 26.52 5.16 -21.67
CA ILE A 2 25.82 4.19 -22.56
C ILE A 2 25.53 4.86 -23.90
N GLU A 3 25.97 4.25 -24.99
CA GLU A 3 25.88 4.75 -26.36
C GLU A 3 24.94 3.87 -27.21
N PRO A 4 23.76 4.38 -27.63
CA PRO A 4 22.80 3.58 -28.40
C PRO A 4 23.31 3.19 -29.79
N LYS A 5 24.23 3.97 -30.37
CA LYS A 5 24.79 3.78 -31.72
C LYS A 5 26.16 3.09 -31.71
N HIS A 6 26.54 2.40 -30.63
CA HIS A 6 27.83 1.74 -30.57
C HIS A 6 27.91 0.60 -31.61
N PRO A 7 28.95 0.55 -32.46
CA PRO A 7 29.03 -0.37 -33.60
C PRO A 7 29.24 -1.86 -33.25
N VAL A 8 29.45 -2.20 -31.97
CA VAL A 8 29.94 -3.53 -31.54
C VAL A 8 29.20 -4.02 -30.29
N LEU A 9 28.95 -3.13 -29.33
CA LEU A 9 28.33 -3.48 -28.06
C LEU A 9 26.85 -3.12 -28.05
N SER A 10 26.00 -4.12 -27.81
CA SER A 10 24.57 -3.88 -27.58
C SER A 10 24.34 -3.11 -26.28
N ILE A 11 23.24 -2.35 -26.20
CA ILE A 11 22.83 -1.61 -24.99
C ILE A 11 22.79 -2.55 -23.77
N THR A 12 22.34 -3.79 -23.93
CA THR A 12 22.32 -4.79 -22.85
C THR A 12 23.72 -5.08 -22.31
N ARG A 13 24.71 -5.23 -23.20
CA ARG A 13 26.10 -5.51 -22.82
C ARG A 13 26.76 -4.29 -22.18
N GLN A 14 26.48 -3.09 -22.69
CA GLN A 14 26.94 -1.85 -22.08
C GLN A 14 26.37 -1.64 -20.67
N CYS A 15 25.07 -1.89 -20.49
CA CYS A 15 24.42 -1.87 -19.17
C CYS A 15 25.03 -2.87 -18.19
N ALA A 16 25.32 -4.11 -18.66
CA ALA A 16 25.98 -5.12 -17.84
C ALA A 16 27.40 -4.71 -17.41
N LEU A 17 28.19 -4.13 -18.32
CA LEU A 17 29.54 -3.64 -18.02
C LEU A 17 29.55 -2.49 -17.02
N ILE A 18 28.53 -1.62 -17.05
CA ILE A 18 28.40 -0.46 -16.17
C ILE A 18 27.69 -0.82 -14.85
N GLY A 19 27.13 -2.01 -14.73
CA GLY A 19 26.40 -2.45 -13.53
C GLY A 19 25.01 -1.80 -13.39
N VAL A 20 24.43 -1.29 -14.47
CA VAL A 20 23.10 -0.66 -14.48
C VAL A 20 22.08 -1.60 -15.10
N SER A 21 20.87 -1.66 -14.55
CA SER A 21 19.81 -2.47 -15.15
C SER A 21 19.34 -1.87 -16.49
N ARG A 22 19.05 -2.72 -17.47
CA ARG A 22 18.52 -2.29 -18.78
C ARG A 22 17.25 -1.44 -18.63
N SER A 23 16.40 -1.76 -17.65
CA SER A 23 15.16 -1.01 -17.37
C SER A 23 15.41 0.40 -16.85
N ALA A 24 16.46 0.61 -16.05
CA ALA A 24 16.84 1.94 -15.57
C ALA A 24 17.31 2.85 -16.72
N TRP A 25 17.90 2.29 -17.78
CA TRP A 25 18.29 3.05 -18.96
C TRP A 25 17.09 3.52 -19.80
N TYR A 26 16.11 2.66 -20.06
CA TYR A 26 14.96 3.01 -20.92
C TYR A 26 13.99 4.02 -20.30
N GLY A 27 13.99 4.16 -18.98
CA GLY A 27 12.99 4.98 -18.31
C GLY A 27 13.60 5.68 -17.12
N PRO A 28 13.63 7.03 -17.09
CA PRO A 28 13.84 7.71 -15.83
C PRO A 28 12.74 7.26 -14.85
N GLY A 29 13.13 7.06 -13.59
CA GLY A 29 12.15 6.81 -12.53
C GLY A 29 11.10 7.92 -12.56
N LYS A 30 9.82 7.56 -12.69
CA LYS A 30 8.73 8.55 -12.71
C LYS A 30 8.76 9.35 -11.41
N SER A 31 9.26 10.58 -11.49
CA SER A 31 9.13 11.56 -10.43
C SER A 31 7.64 11.85 -10.20
N GLU A 32 7.31 12.30 -9.00
CA GLU A 32 5.94 12.69 -8.70
C GLU A 32 5.60 14.02 -9.39
N SER A 33 4.36 14.14 -9.85
CA SER A 33 3.85 15.40 -10.41
C SER A 33 3.95 16.52 -9.36
N PRO A 34 4.18 17.78 -9.76
CA PRO A 34 4.22 18.93 -8.84
C PRO A 34 2.98 19.03 -7.94
N LEU A 35 1.80 18.72 -8.50
CA LEU A 35 0.55 18.66 -7.74
C LEU A 35 0.62 17.60 -6.63
N ASN A 36 1.20 16.44 -6.91
CA ASN A 36 1.33 15.37 -5.92
C ASN A 36 2.30 15.78 -4.79
N LEU A 37 3.36 16.52 -5.11
CA LEU A 37 4.27 17.05 -4.10
C LEU A 37 3.56 18.06 -3.18
N ALA A 38 2.75 18.96 -3.74
CA ALA A 38 1.93 19.87 -2.95
C ALA A 38 0.93 19.10 -2.05
N LEU A 39 0.26 18.09 -2.59
CA LEU A 39 -0.65 17.24 -1.82
C LEU A 39 0.09 16.46 -0.73
N MET A 40 1.31 15.99 -0.97
CA MET A 40 2.12 15.30 0.05
C MET A 40 2.44 16.24 1.21
N LYS A 41 2.79 17.51 0.94
CA LYS A 41 3.03 18.52 1.99
C LYS A 41 1.78 18.78 2.84
N LEU A 42 0.62 18.91 2.19
CA LEU A 42 -0.66 19.13 2.90
C LEU A 42 -1.06 17.91 3.74
N ILE A 43 -0.86 16.70 3.21
CA ILE A 43 -1.12 15.45 3.95
C ILE A 43 -0.22 15.37 5.18
N ASP A 44 1.06 15.74 5.04
CA ASP A 44 2.03 15.70 6.15
C ASP A 44 1.62 16.65 7.27
N ALA A 45 1.33 17.92 6.92
CA ALA A 45 0.86 18.92 7.87
C ALA A 45 -0.43 18.47 8.59
N GLN A 46 -1.42 17.98 7.85
CA GLN A 46 -2.66 17.51 8.44
C GLN A 46 -2.46 16.27 9.33
N PHE A 47 -1.51 15.40 8.99
CA PHE A 47 -1.21 14.21 9.77
C PHE A 47 -0.55 14.55 11.11
N MET A 48 0.29 15.60 11.15
CA MET A 48 0.85 16.11 12.40
C MET A 48 -0.22 16.63 13.36
N GLU A 49 -1.26 17.29 12.84
CA GLU A 49 -2.40 17.75 13.64
C GLU A 49 -3.33 16.60 14.06
N THR A 50 -3.54 15.63 13.17
CA THR A 50 -4.58 14.59 13.31
C THR A 50 -4.07 13.20 12.95
N PRO A 51 -3.29 12.53 13.82
CA PRO A 51 -2.66 11.24 13.52
C PRO A 51 -3.67 10.07 13.35
N PHE A 52 -4.92 10.26 13.78
CA PHE A 52 -6.01 9.29 13.62
C PHE A 52 -6.72 9.39 12.26
N TYR A 53 -6.40 10.39 11.43
CA TYR A 53 -7.02 10.55 10.12
C TYR A 53 -6.58 9.47 9.12
N GLY A 54 -7.49 8.54 8.84
CA GLY A 54 -7.33 7.57 7.75
C GLY A 54 -7.52 8.17 6.36
N ARG A 55 -7.16 7.38 5.34
CA ARG A 55 -7.33 7.71 3.90
C ARG A 55 -8.71 8.26 3.51
N ARG A 56 -9.77 7.86 4.23
CA ARG A 56 -11.15 8.32 3.99
C ARG A 56 -11.37 9.74 4.49
N GLN A 57 -10.89 10.04 5.70
CA GLN A 57 -11.02 11.36 6.33
C GLN A 57 -10.10 12.37 5.64
N MET A 58 -8.85 11.99 5.38
CA MET A 58 -7.89 12.81 4.63
C MET A 58 -8.44 13.20 3.25
N ALA A 59 -9.11 12.27 2.56
CA ALA A 59 -9.76 12.56 1.28
C ALA A 59 -10.97 13.48 1.36
N ARG A 60 -11.65 13.57 2.51
CA ARG A 60 -12.73 14.52 2.72
C ARG A 60 -12.15 15.89 3.05
N HIS A 61 -11.17 15.93 3.95
CA HIS A 61 -10.47 17.15 4.35
C HIS A 61 -9.88 17.90 3.15
N LEU A 62 -9.10 17.23 2.31
CA LEU A 62 -8.54 17.86 1.10
C LEU A 62 -9.61 18.29 0.08
N ARG A 63 -10.74 17.58 0.01
CA ARG A 63 -11.87 18.01 -0.83
C ARG A 63 -12.56 19.26 -0.29
N ASN A 64 -12.67 19.39 1.03
CA ASN A 64 -13.20 20.60 1.66
C ASN A 64 -12.29 21.81 1.44
N GLN A 65 -10.98 21.59 1.26
CA GLN A 65 -10.01 22.61 0.86
C GLN A 65 -10.01 22.93 -0.64
N GLY A 66 -10.91 22.33 -1.44
CA GLY A 66 -11.04 22.60 -2.87
C GLY A 66 -10.25 21.66 -3.79
N TYR A 67 -9.53 20.66 -3.27
CA TYR A 67 -8.81 19.71 -4.11
C TYR A 67 -9.71 18.55 -4.59
N CYS A 68 -9.81 18.36 -5.91
CA CYS A 68 -10.49 17.22 -6.52
C CYS A 68 -9.65 15.93 -6.43
N VAL A 69 -9.50 15.38 -5.22
CA VAL A 69 -8.67 14.19 -4.94
C VAL A 69 -9.49 12.96 -4.55
N GLY A 70 -9.22 11.85 -5.24
CA GLY A 70 -9.85 10.56 -4.98
C GLY A 70 -9.19 9.77 -3.84
N ARG A 71 -9.98 8.90 -3.18
CA ARG A 71 -9.51 8.02 -2.08
C ARG A 71 -8.33 7.12 -2.50
N LYS A 72 -8.33 6.63 -3.74
CA LYS A 72 -7.25 5.78 -4.28
C LYS A 72 -5.93 6.54 -4.40
N ARG A 73 -5.97 7.82 -4.81
CA ARG A 73 -4.80 8.68 -4.94
C ARG A 73 -4.18 8.95 -3.57
N ILE A 74 -4.98 9.33 -2.59
CA ILE A 74 -4.50 9.59 -1.22
C ILE A 74 -3.93 8.34 -0.58
N ARG A 75 -4.57 7.18 -0.74
CA ARG A 75 -4.02 5.90 -0.26
C ARG A 75 -2.61 5.66 -0.80
N ARG A 76 -2.37 5.90 -2.08
CA ARG A 76 -1.06 5.75 -2.71
C ARG A 76 -0.05 6.76 -2.15
N LEU A 77 -0.43 8.03 -2.01
CA LEU A 77 0.46 9.08 -1.49
C LEU A 77 0.84 8.80 -0.03
N MET A 78 -0.13 8.49 0.84
CA MET A 78 0.15 8.10 2.23
C MET A 78 1.06 6.87 2.31
N ALA A 79 0.83 5.86 1.47
CA ALA A 79 1.69 4.67 1.42
C ALA A 79 3.12 5.00 0.95
N ARG A 80 3.30 5.90 -0.03
CA ARG A 80 4.62 6.37 -0.47
C ARG A 80 5.36 7.12 0.64
N MET A 81 4.63 7.86 1.48
CA MET A 81 5.17 8.58 2.64
C MET A 81 5.34 7.70 3.88
N GLY A 82 4.87 6.45 3.88
CA GLY A 82 4.88 5.58 5.06
C GLY A 82 3.85 5.95 6.15
N LEU A 83 2.90 6.85 5.85
CA LEU A 83 1.91 7.32 6.81
C LEU A 83 0.75 6.32 6.97
N ARG A 84 0.44 5.98 8.20
CA ARG A 84 -0.71 5.14 8.58
C ARG A 84 -1.44 5.77 9.76
N ALA A 85 -2.76 5.85 9.64
CA ALA A 85 -3.60 6.33 10.73
C ALA A 85 -3.42 5.48 11.99
N VAL A 86 -3.21 6.14 13.11
CA VAL A 86 -3.08 5.53 14.43
C VAL A 86 -4.48 5.44 15.05
N TYR A 87 -5.01 4.23 15.13
CA TYR A 87 -6.26 3.95 15.82
C TYR A 87 -6.29 2.49 16.28
N GLN A 88 -7.10 2.20 17.29
CA GLN A 88 -7.35 0.82 17.72
C GLN A 88 -8.20 0.12 16.68
N PRO A 89 -7.69 -0.92 15.98
CA PRO A 89 -8.51 -1.66 15.04
C PRO A 89 -9.63 -2.39 15.80
N PRO A 90 -10.86 -2.44 15.26
CA PRO A 90 -11.92 -3.23 15.88
C PRO A 90 -11.49 -4.70 15.93
N ARG A 91 -11.80 -5.38 17.05
CA ARG A 91 -11.55 -6.82 17.23
C ARG A 91 -12.57 -7.66 16.44
N THR A 92 -12.63 -7.48 15.12
CA THR A 92 -13.61 -8.18 14.25
C THR A 92 -13.38 -9.69 14.16
N THR A 93 -12.24 -10.18 14.62
CA THR A 93 -11.91 -11.60 14.68
C THR A 93 -12.43 -12.29 15.94
N VAL A 94 -12.79 -11.52 16.98
CA VAL A 94 -13.35 -12.06 18.22
C VAL A 94 -14.87 -11.84 18.18
N PRO A 95 -15.67 -12.88 17.91
CA PRO A 95 -17.12 -12.76 17.96
C PRO A 95 -17.57 -12.53 19.41
N HIS A 96 -18.59 -11.68 19.60
CA HIS A 96 -19.25 -11.54 20.90
C HIS A 96 -19.79 -12.91 21.35
N PRO A 97 -19.67 -13.28 22.64
CA PRO A 97 -20.13 -14.58 23.14
C PRO A 97 -21.59 -14.90 22.80
N GLU A 98 -22.44 -13.88 22.73
CA GLU A 98 -23.88 -14.01 22.47
C GLU A 98 -24.24 -14.20 20.99
N HIS A 99 -23.31 -13.99 20.05
CA HIS A 99 -23.60 -14.17 18.63
C HIS A 99 -23.52 -15.65 18.24
N ARG A 100 -24.62 -16.16 17.66
CA ARG A 100 -24.68 -17.52 17.11
C ARG A 100 -23.64 -17.70 16.01
N LYS A 101 -22.71 -18.63 16.22
CA LYS A 101 -21.75 -19.06 15.20
C LYS A 101 -22.47 -19.99 14.22
N TYR A 102 -22.71 -19.54 13.00
CA TYR A 102 -23.29 -20.38 11.96
C TYR A 102 -22.22 -21.31 11.39
N HIS A 103 -22.30 -22.58 11.75
CA HIS A 103 -21.50 -23.63 11.14
C HIS A 103 -22.27 -24.12 9.90
N SER A 104 -21.74 -23.84 8.70
CA SER A 104 -22.28 -24.45 7.49
C SER A 104 -22.08 -25.98 7.55
N PRO A 105 -23.09 -26.81 7.25
CA PRO A 105 -23.01 -28.28 7.33
C PRO A 105 -21.83 -28.88 6.55
N LEU A 106 -21.41 -28.22 5.47
CA LEU A 106 -20.30 -28.66 4.61
C LEU A 106 -18.92 -28.53 5.28
N CYS A 107 -18.79 -27.75 6.35
CA CYS A 107 -17.50 -27.48 7.00
C CYS A 107 -17.30 -28.27 8.31
N LEU A 108 -18.35 -28.92 8.84
CA LEU A 108 -18.30 -29.70 10.09
C LEU A 108 -17.32 -30.88 10.03
N ASN A 109 -17.18 -31.51 8.86
CA ASN A 109 -16.26 -32.63 8.65
C ASN A 109 -14.78 -32.22 8.62
N GLN A 110 -14.47 -30.92 8.41
CA GLN A 110 -13.09 -30.41 8.42
C GLN A 110 -12.65 -30.00 9.84
N TRP A 111 -13.57 -29.46 10.65
CA TRP A 111 -13.28 -29.03 12.03
C TRP A 111 -13.07 -30.20 12.99
N ARG A 112 -13.83 -31.30 12.82
CA ARG A 112 -13.70 -32.50 13.66
C ARG A 112 -12.34 -33.19 13.50
N LYS A 113 -11.76 -33.15 12.29
CA LYS A 113 -10.41 -33.69 12.02
C LYS A 113 -9.29 -32.86 12.64
N ARG A 114 -9.45 -31.54 12.79
CA ARG A 114 -8.44 -30.67 13.42
C ARG A 114 -8.38 -30.82 14.94
N LEU A 115 -9.52 -31.01 15.61
CA LEU A 115 -9.57 -31.14 17.07
C LEU A 115 -8.95 -32.46 17.58
N VAL A 116 -8.99 -33.54 16.80
CA VAL A 116 -8.38 -34.83 17.18
C VAL A 116 -6.85 -34.83 16.97
N SER A 117 -6.32 -33.97 16.09
CA SER A 117 -4.88 -33.88 15.82
C SER A 117 -4.13 -32.92 16.74
N SER A 118 -4.82 -31.98 17.37
CA SER A 118 -4.25 -31.10 18.40
C SER A 118 -4.48 -31.72 19.77
N GLY A 119 -3.63 -32.66 20.15
CA GLY A 119 -3.61 -33.29 21.48
C GLY A 119 -3.38 -32.24 22.58
N ILE A 120 -4.46 -31.57 22.99
CA ILE A 120 -4.56 -30.87 24.26
C ILE A 120 -5.13 -31.91 25.21
N ARG A 121 -4.24 -32.40 26.07
CA ARG A 121 -4.60 -33.16 27.25
C ARG A 121 -5.32 -32.23 28.24
#